data_AF-A0A453MXK4-F1
#
_entry.id   AF-A0A453MXK4-F1
#
_cell.length_a   1.000
_cell.length_b   1.000
_cell.length_c   1.000
_cell.angle_alpha   90.00
_cell.angle_beta   90.00
_cell.angle_gamma   90.00
#
_symmetry.space_group_name_H-M   'P 1'
#
loop_
_entity.id
_entity.type
_entity.pdbx_description
1 polymer ?
#
loop_
_entity_poly.entity_id
_entity_poly.type
_entity_poly.pdbx_seq_one_letter_code
_entity_poly.pdbx_strand_id
1 'polypeptide(L)' 'MTEAPFRAMDEFDVFMDAVSRKISLDTLVDFAVAHGSQWIFITPHDISMVKPGDRVKKQQLAAPRG' A
#
# COMPACT_ATOMS: atom_id res chain seq x y z
N MET A 1 -14.45 -2.18 21.04
CA MET A 1 -14.35 -2.79 19.71
C MET A 1 -12.88 -2.79 19.33
N THR A 2 -12.22 -3.94 19.43
CA THR A 2 -10.79 -4.05 19.13
C THR A 2 -10.60 -3.95 17.62
N GLU A 3 -9.95 -2.88 17.18
CA GLU A 3 -9.48 -2.77 15.80
C GLU A 3 -8.59 -3.98 15.44
N ALA A 4 -8.67 -4.43 14.19
CA ALA A 4 -7.87 -5.56 13.73
C ALA A 4 -6.37 -5.22 13.78
N PRO A 5 -5.50 -6.10 14.32
CA PRO A 5 -4.07 -5.83 14.42
C PRO A 5 -3.38 -5.78 13.04
N PHE A 6 -3.96 -6.44 12.04
CA PHE A 6 -3.50 -6.45 10.65
C PHE A 6 -4.66 -6.12 9.72
N ARG A 7 -4.38 -5.33 8.68
CA ARG A 7 -5.31 -5.01 7.59
C ARG A 7 -4.60 -5.19 6.26
N ALA A 8 -5.25 -5.90 5.33
CA ALA A 8 -4.75 -6.09 3.99
C ALA A 8 -5.75 -5.54 2.97
N MET A 9 -5.26 -4.82 1.97
CA MET A 9 -6.05 -4.32 0.85
C MET A 9 -5.41 -4.81 -0.45
N ASP A 10 -6.19 -5.49 -1.27
CA ASP A 10 -5.75 -6.04 -2.55
C ASP A 10 -6.45 -5.31 -3.70
N GLU A 11 -5.69 -5.04 -4.77
CA GLU A 11 -6.13 -4.36 -6.00
C GLU A 11 -6.93 -3.07 -5.78
N PHE A 12 -6.65 -2.32 -4.71
CA PHE A 12 -7.44 -1.16 -4.29
C PHE A 12 -7.44 0.01 -5.30
N ASP A 13 -6.46 0.04 -6.22
CA ASP A 13 -6.19 1.12 -7.16
C ASP A 13 -6.31 0.72 -8.64
N VAL A 14 -6.83 -0.48 -8.96
CA VAL A 14 -6.86 -1.04 -10.34
C VAL A 14 -7.58 -0.18 -11.38
N PHE A 15 -8.55 0.64 -10.95
CA PHE A 15 -9.31 1.54 -11.82
C PHE A 15 -8.86 3.01 -11.74
N MET A 16 -7.84 3.32 -10.93
CA MET A 16 -7.38 4.69 -10.74
C MET A 16 -6.39 5.08 -11.85
N ASP A 17 -6.53 6.31 -12.34
CA ASP A 17 -5.48 6.93 -13.14
C ASP A 17 -4.21 7.19 -12.29
N ALA A 18 -3.10 7.56 -12.94
CA ALA A 18 -1.83 7.76 -12.25
C ALA A 18 -1.83 8.89 -11.20
N VAL A 19 -2.62 9.94 -11.40
CA VAL A 19 -2.73 11.07 -10.47
C VAL A 19 -3.54 10.66 -9.25
N SER A 20 -4.72 10.07 -9.48
CA SER A 20 -5.60 9.56 -8.43
C SER A 20 -4.90 8.49 -7.59
N ARG A 21 -4.21 7.54 -8.25
CA ARG A 21 -3.44 6.48 -7.58
C ARG A 21 -2.38 7.06 -6.64
N LYS A 22 -1.65 8.08 -7.06
CA LYS A 22 -0.63 8.73 -6.23
C LYS A 22 -1.23 9.34 -4.97
N ILE A 23 -2.31 10.11 -5.12
CA ILE A 23 -2.98 10.77 -4.00
C ILE A 23 -3.55 9.73 -3.03
N SER A 24 -4.19 8.68 -3.55
CA SER A 24 -4.77 7.61 -2.73
C SER A 24 -3.70 6.83 -1.96
N LEU A 25 -2.61 6.43 -2.62
CA LEU A 25 -1.53 5.67 -1.98
C LEU A 25 -0.81 6.48 -0.91
N ASP A 26 -0.48 7.75 -1.18
CA ASP A 26 0.13 8.65 -0.18
C ASP A 26 -0.80 8.78 1.05
N THR A 27 -2.10 9.02 0.82
CA THR A 27 -3.10 9.16 1.90
C THR A 27 -3.20 7.89 2.75
N LEU A 28 -3.25 6.71 2.11
CA LEU A 28 -3.38 5.43 2.81
C LEU A 28 -2.11 5.08 3.61
N VAL A 29 -0.93 5.35 3.06
CA VAL A 29 0.35 5.13 3.76
C VAL A 29 0.46 6.07 4.95
N ASP A 30 0.14 7.36 4.79
CA ASP A 30 0.18 8.33 5.89
C ASP A 30 -0.78 7.94 7.02
N PHE A 31 -2.00 7.49 6.67
CA PHE A 31 -2.96 6.95 7.64
C PHE A 31 -2.43 5.70 8.33
N ALA A 32 -1.90 4.73 7.59
CA ALA A 32 -1.34 3.50 8.15
C ALA A 32 -0.15 3.76 9.09
N VAL A 33 0.66 4.78 8.81
CA VAL A 33 1.77 5.18 9.67
C VAL A 33 1.24 5.89 10.92
N ALA A 34 0.21 6.73 10.81
CA ALA A 34 -0.37 7.43 11.97
C ALA A 34 -1.06 6.46 12.96
N HIS A 35 -1.69 5.40 12.46
CA HIS A 35 -2.43 4.43 13.26
C HIS A 35 -1.56 3.19 13.55
N GLY A 36 -1.30 2.87 14.81
CA GLY A 36 -0.37 1.81 15.25
C GLY A 36 -0.74 0.35 14.95
N SER A 37 -1.46 0.10 13.86
CA SER A 37 -1.81 -1.24 13.34
C SER A 37 -1.00 -1.55 12.08
N GLN A 38 -0.83 -2.82 11.73
CA GLN A 38 -0.09 -3.18 10.53
C GLN A 38 -0.99 -3.17 9.29
N TRP A 39 -0.52 -2.52 8.23
CA TRP A 39 -1.20 -2.43 6.95
C TRP A 39 -0.38 -3.12 5.85
N ILE A 40 -1.07 -3.82 4.96
CA ILE A 40 -0.51 -4.52 3.81
C ILE A 40 -1.30 -4.06 2.58
N PHE A 41 -0.62 -3.41 1.64
CA PHE A 41 -1.20 -3.00 0.37
C PHE A 41 -0.62 -3.88 -0.74
N ILE A 42 -1.50 -4.50 -1.52
CA ILE A 42 -1.15 -5.31 -2.68
C ILE A 42 -1.74 -4.60 -3.90
N THR A 43 -0.89 -4.35 -4.89
CA THR A 43 -1.28 -3.67 -6.12
C THR A 43 -0.52 -4.28 -7.31
N PRO A 44 -1.17 -4.39 -8.48
CA PRO A 44 -0.48 -4.75 -9.72
C PRO A 44 0.32 -3.58 -10.31
N HIS A 45 0.17 -2.36 -9.76
CA HIS A 45 0.86 -1.17 -10.26
C HIS A 45 2.27 -1.01 -9.69
N ASP A 46 3.05 -0.14 -10.33
CA ASP A 46 4.40 0.19 -9.90
C ASP A 46 4.39 0.91 -8.53
N ILE A 47 5.22 0.42 -7.60
CA ILE A 47 5.36 0.94 -6.23
C ILE A 47 6.60 1.82 -6.05
N SER A 48 7.29 2.21 -7.13
CA SER A 48 8.51 3.03 -7.04
C SER A 48 8.24 4.38 -6.37
N MET A 49 7.04 4.93 -6.59
CA MET A 49 6.61 6.23 -6.07
C MET A 49 6.37 6.26 -4.55
N VAL A 50 6.27 5.09 -3.90
CA VAL A 50 6.08 5.02 -2.45
C VAL A 50 7.35 5.53 -1.74
N LYS A 51 7.17 6.56 -0.92
CA LYS A 51 8.26 7.17 -0.15
C LYS A 51 8.77 6.17 0.90
N PRO A 52 10.10 6.02 1.04
CA PRO A 52 10.66 5.23 2.13
C PRO A 52 10.39 5.90 3.48
N GLY A 53 10.31 5.11 4.53
CA GLY A 53 10.20 5.58 5.90
C GLY A 53 10.47 4.43 6.88
N ASP A 54 10.76 4.76 8.13
CA ASP A 54 11.18 3.78 9.15
C ASP A 54 10.15 2.65 9.39
N ARG A 55 8.88 2.93 9.09
CA ARG A 55 7.76 2.00 9.23
C ARG A 55 7.17 1.54 7.89
N VAL A 56 7.85 1.81 6.78
CA VAL A 56 7.39 1.49 5.42
C VAL A 56 8.36 0.52 4.74
N LYS A 57 7.86 -0.67 4.40
CA LYS A 57 8.61 -1.68 3.64
C LYS A 57 8.01 -1.85 2.26
N LYS A 58 8.83 -1.71 1.22
CA LYS A 58 8.48 -2.02 -0.17
C LYS A 58 8.95 -3.43 -0.50
N GLN A 59 8.09 -4.26 -1.08
CA GLN A 59 8.42 -5.61 -1.52
C GLN A 59 7.87 -5.84 -2.92
N GLN A 60 8.77 -6.04 -3.88
CA GLN A 60 8.42 -6.39 -5.25
C GLN A 60 8.46 -7.92 -5.39
N LEU A 61 7.38 -8.52 -5.88
CA LEU A 61 7.36 -9.94 -6.21
C LEU A 61 8.04 -10.18 -7.56
N ALA A 62 8.74 -11.30 -7.68
CA ALA A 62 9.27 -11.75 -8.96
C ALA A 62 8.11 -12.06 -9.91
N ALA A 63 8.36 -11.92 -11.22
CA ALA A 63 7.40 -12.34 -12.23
C ALA A 63 7.01 -13.82 -12.01
N PRO A 64 5.72 -14.19 -12.24
CA PRO A 64 5.29 -15.58 -12.13
C PRO A 64 6.19 -16.49 -12.98
N ARG A 65 6.64 -17.61 -12.43
CA ARG A 65 7.34 -18.63 -13.23
C ARG A 65 6.28 -19.30 -14.10
N GLY A 66 6.43 -19.17 -15.42
CA GLY A 66 5.63 -19.90 -16.40
C GLY A 66 5.95 -21.40 -16.40
#